data_AF-A0AAE4ARE5-F1
#
_entry.id   AF-A0AAE4ARE5-F1
#
_cell.length_a   1.000
_cell.length_b   1.000
_cell.length_c   1.000
_cell.angle_alpha   90.00
_cell.angle_beta   90.00
_cell.angle_gamma   90.00
#
_symmetry.space_group_name_H-M   'P 1'
#
loop_
_entity.id
_entity.type
_entity.pdbx_description
1 polymer ?
#
loop_
_entity_poly.entity_id
_entity_poly.type
_entity_poly.pdbx_seq_one_letter_code
_entity_poly.pdbx_strand_id
1 'polypeptide(L)'
;MRMITVAANQAQMADADYYGLSGLQKAIRDLPELLPDNPAEIRLCGMFHATLADYLPCGINSDKTIIPPKKHLVISGTDPDKDGIVAVLPDDLDIAYQQYCVLTTRVSMTLKDLTFTAKNIRYVLHVYGGSATNAHIVIDGCMLRHNGSSGLSWKRWPHPRPLGVGLSSGMTFMVKNSTLYSHNLVPITHGSNHRFTKPAYVLYENVAVSAGPAVSDLVYLYSQGSATINTIELKGVSGKGMVRIGEGQWTLSKISEQPACHNEFRLIMRDTPPRPYLYNAKGTALKITSKTTGPGSSVRFDETSSAFHCLIANGEQTDYDYRDGGNALPGYAVGLCSIQENPYSYHKGKVITALGKRLGDCSQNHKALGVTINGKHHDIIFAKNYDGTDPFHPPAYDNAAIIADMNAAIGKVAEVATCNPGSDYYPEFAGLTTKINRDDSEVLAGMGVVFMGPNGFRKARASDGKIDAVVLDNGRAGDPCRIITSGELWAEATGQRFAAKELHAAKRSPGEKLGIASKHPGYFELNTNPPCLEATAENVLHIIPQP
;
A
#
# COMPACT_ATOMS: atom_id res chain seq x y z
N MET A 1 11.98 -24.39 28.53
CA MET A 1 12.66 -23.26 27.84
C MET A 1 13.95 -22.98 28.59
N ARG A 2 15.11 -23.13 27.94
CA ARG A 2 16.41 -22.77 28.51
C ARG A 2 16.53 -21.25 28.51
N MET A 3 16.89 -20.66 29.64
CA MET A 3 17.14 -19.21 29.76
C MET A 3 18.63 -18.97 29.91
N ILE A 4 19.15 -17.97 29.19
CA ILE A 4 20.52 -17.48 29.29
C ILE A 4 20.42 -15.97 29.55
N THR A 5 21.11 -15.47 30.56
CA THR A 5 21.14 -14.06 30.87
C THR A 5 22.41 -13.42 30.33
N VAL A 6 22.25 -12.29 29.64
CA VAL A 6 23.35 -11.50 29.10
C VAL A 6 23.24 -10.08 29.63
N ALA A 7 24.23 -9.64 30.38
CA ALA A 7 24.26 -8.28 30.92
C ALA A 7 25.13 -7.35 30.07
N ALA A 8 24.76 -6.07 29.97
CA ALA A 8 25.59 -5.08 29.29
C ALA A 8 26.98 -4.97 29.94
N ASN A 9 27.04 -5.11 31.26
CA ASN A 9 28.26 -5.21 32.07
C ASN A 9 27.93 -5.78 33.46
N GLN A 10 28.96 -6.06 34.26
CA GLN A 10 28.82 -6.62 35.62
C GLN A 10 28.05 -5.73 36.59
N ALA A 11 27.98 -4.41 36.36
CA ALA A 11 27.22 -3.51 37.23
C ALA A 11 25.70 -3.61 37.01
N GLN A 12 25.26 -4.10 35.84
CA GLN A 12 23.84 -4.34 35.56
C GLN A 12 23.36 -5.66 36.17
N MET A 13 24.20 -6.70 36.13
CA MET A 13 23.95 -7.99 36.77
C MET A 13 25.27 -8.76 36.92
N ALA A 14 25.72 -8.99 38.15
CA ALA A 14 27.05 -9.54 38.43
C ALA A 14 27.18 -11.06 38.19
N ASP A 15 26.05 -11.77 38.08
CA ASP A 15 25.93 -13.22 37.91
C ASP A 15 25.37 -13.62 36.53
N ALA A 16 25.41 -12.71 35.55
CA ALA A 16 24.99 -13.02 34.19
C ALA A 16 25.91 -14.08 33.53
N ASP A 17 25.33 -14.93 32.68
CA ASP A 17 26.05 -15.99 31.97
C ASP A 17 27.07 -15.42 30.95
N TYR A 18 26.74 -14.28 30.36
CA TYR A 18 27.58 -13.56 29.40
C TYR A 18 27.52 -12.06 29.61
N TYR A 19 28.53 -11.34 29.08
CA TYR A 19 28.65 -9.88 29.20
C TYR A 19 28.90 -9.21 27.85
N GLY A 20 28.26 -8.05 27.64
CA GLY A 20 28.45 -7.20 26.46
C GLY A 20 27.91 -7.80 25.16
N LEU A 21 28.07 -7.06 24.06
CA LEU A 21 27.56 -7.47 22.74
C LEU A 21 28.27 -8.72 22.19
N SER A 22 29.57 -8.85 22.41
CA SER A 22 30.31 -10.06 22.07
C SER A 22 29.79 -11.28 22.84
N GLY A 23 29.45 -11.11 24.13
CA GLY A 23 28.80 -12.11 24.96
C GLY A 23 27.43 -12.51 24.42
N LEU A 24 26.59 -11.54 24.05
CA LEU A 24 25.28 -11.78 23.41
C LEU A 24 25.42 -12.62 22.13
N GLN A 25 26.31 -12.20 21.23
CA GLN A 25 26.56 -12.90 19.97
C GLN A 25 27.11 -14.31 20.20
N LYS A 26 27.96 -14.50 21.22
CA LYS A 26 28.46 -15.81 21.61
C LYS A 26 27.35 -16.70 22.17
N ALA A 27 26.52 -16.17 23.08
CA ALA A 27 25.39 -16.88 23.65
C ALA A 27 24.43 -17.42 22.57
N ILE A 28 24.07 -16.60 21.59
CA ILE A 28 23.22 -17.00 20.46
C ILE A 28 23.87 -18.13 19.63
N ARG A 29 25.18 -18.03 19.38
CA ARG A 29 25.94 -18.98 18.56
C ARG A 29 26.11 -20.32 19.25
N ASP A 30 26.32 -20.32 20.56
CA ASP A 30 26.52 -21.51 21.39
C ASP A 30 25.21 -22.30 21.58
N LEU A 31 24.05 -21.70 21.33
CA LEU A 31 22.77 -22.41 21.40
C LEU A 31 22.70 -23.51 20.33
N PRO A 32 22.21 -24.71 20.68
CA PRO A 32 21.94 -25.77 19.71
C PRO A 32 20.85 -25.34 18.71
N GLU A 33 20.49 -26.23 17.80
CA GLU A 33 19.26 -26.05 17.03
C GLU A 33 18.06 -25.99 17.98
N LEU A 34 17.17 -25.02 17.76
CA LEU A 34 15.96 -24.82 18.56
C LEU A 34 14.76 -25.26 17.74
N LEU A 35 13.75 -25.80 18.41
CA LEU A 35 12.51 -26.28 17.82
C LEU A 35 11.31 -25.46 18.34
N PRO A 36 10.16 -25.44 17.65
CA PRO A 36 8.99 -24.70 18.10
C PRO A 36 8.51 -25.08 19.51
N ASP A 37 8.62 -26.36 19.86
CA ASP A 37 8.26 -26.95 21.16
C ASP A 37 9.39 -26.90 22.20
N ASN A 38 10.59 -26.49 21.77
CA ASN A 38 11.76 -26.32 22.64
C ASN A 38 12.53 -25.03 22.30
N PRO A 39 11.94 -23.85 22.58
CA PRO A 39 12.62 -22.58 22.38
C PRO A 39 13.69 -22.35 23.47
N ALA A 40 14.59 -21.41 23.18
CA ALA A 40 15.48 -20.81 24.17
C ALA A 40 15.18 -19.33 24.32
N GLU A 41 15.44 -18.79 25.51
CA GLU A 41 15.33 -17.38 25.84
C GLU A 41 16.72 -16.82 26.14
N ILE A 42 17.06 -15.70 25.51
CA ILE A 42 18.17 -14.84 25.92
C ILE A 42 17.58 -13.59 26.54
N ARG A 43 17.82 -13.41 27.84
CA ARG A 43 17.38 -12.26 28.60
C ARG A 43 18.49 -11.21 28.67
N LEU A 44 18.21 -10.02 28.19
CA LEU A 44 19.12 -8.88 28.24
C LEU A 44 18.91 -8.10 29.54
N CYS A 45 20.00 -7.68 30.16
CA CYS A 45 19.99 -6.80 31.33
C CYS A 45 20.91 -5.59 31.08
N GLY A 46 20.32 -4.40 30.99
CA GLY A 46 21.00 -3.14 30.69
C GLY A 46 21.01 -2.74 29.21
N MET A 47 21.50 -1.52 28.96
CA MET A 47 21.64 -0.96 27.62
C MET A 47 23.00 -1.28 26.99
N PHE A 48 22.98 -1.95 25.85
CA PHE A 48 24.16 -2.31 25.07
C PHE A 48 24.44 -1.25 24.02
N HIS A 49 25.62 -0.63 24.06
CA HIS A 49 26.03 0.39 23.10
C HIS A 49 26.88 -0.24 22.00
N ALA A 50 26.37 -0.24 20.77
CA ALA A 50 27.04 -0.82 19.63
C ALA A 50 27.94 0.18 18.92
N THR A 51 29.07 -0.33 18.45
CA THR A 51 30.02 0.33 17.57
C THR A 51 30.01 -0.35 16.20
N LEU A 52 30.74 0.21 15.22
CA LEU A 52 30.85 -0.40 13.89
C LEU A 52 31.38 -1.84 13.92
N ALA A 53 32.26 -2.18 14.86
CA ALA A 53 32.89 -3.49 14.97
C ALA A 53 31.92 -4.59 15.42
N ASP A 54 30.81 -4.22 16.08
CA ASP A 54 29.83 -5.15 16.60
C ASP A 54 28.89 -5.72 15.51
N TYR A 55 28.92 -5.16 14.30
CA TYR A 55 28.06 -5.59 13.20
C TYR A 55 28.61 -6.82 12.46
N LEU A 56 28.05 -7.97 12.84
CA LEU A 56 28.19 -9.34 12.33
C LEU A 56 27.65 -9.58 10.90
N PRO A 57 28.37 -10.10 9.88
CA PRO A 57 27.69 -10.71 8.74
C PRO A 57 26.69 -11.77 9.21
N CYS A 58 25.44 -11.70 8.72
CA CYS A 58 24.36 -12.58 9.20
C CYS A 58 23.96 -13.69 8.20
N GLY A 59 24.64 -13.78 7.05
CA GLY A 59 24.32 -14.74 6.00
C GLY A 59 23.03 -14.44 5.24
N ILE A 60 22.44 -13.25 5.42
CA ILE A 60 21.27 -12.77 4.71
C ILE A 60 21.71 -11.62 3.79
N ASN A 61 21.83 -11.91 2.49
CA ASN A 61 22.34 -10.95 1.51
C ASN A 61 23.70 -10.35 1.93
N SER A 62 23.84 -9.02 1.91
CA SER A 62 25.02 -8.30 2.36
C SER A 62 24.82 -7.63 3.72
N ASP A 63 23.75 -8.00 4.45
CA ASP A 63 23.41 -7.38 5.71
C ASP A 63 24.37 -7.81 6.83
N LYS A 64 24.67 -6.83 7.68
CA LYS A 64 25.42 -6.95 8.92
C LYS A 64 24.53 -6.56 10.09
N THR A 65 24.60 -7.32 11.17
CA THR A 65 23.67 -7.23 12.28
C THR A 65 24.36 -7.37 13.63
N ILE A 66 23.77 -6.75 14.67
CA ILE A 66 24.26 -6.88 16.04
C ILE A 66 23.74 -8.19 16.65
N ILE A 67 22.47 -8.52 16.39
CA ILE A 67 21.81 -9.74 16.86
C ILE A 67 21.74 -10.76 15.71
N PRO A 68 22.54 -11.83 15.71
CA PRO A 68 22.44 -12.88 14.71
C PRO A 68 21.05 -13.55 14.77
N PRO A 69 20.39 -13.81 13.63
CA PRO A 69 19.09 -14.48 13.63
C PRO A 69 19.25 -15.95 14.02
N LYS A 70 18.39 -16.43 14.92
CA LYS A 70 18.29 -17.84 15.30
C LYS A 70 16.81 -18.23 15.35
N LYS A 71 16.45 -19.30 14.65
CA LYS A 71 15.06 -19.79 14.58
C LYS A 71 14.61 -20.21 15.98
N HIS A 72 13.37 -19.89 16.36
CA HIS A 72 12.73 -20.17 17.64
C HIS A 72 13.44 -19.58 18.87
N LEU A 73 14.27 -18.55 18.68
CA LEU A 73 14.85 -17.78 19.77
C LEU A 73 13.86 -16.72 20.29
N VAL A 74 13.78 -16.59 21.60
CA VAL A 74 13.17 -15.45 22.28
C VAL A 74 14.30 -14.55 22.80
N ILE A 75 14.25 -13.26 22.50
CA ILE A 75 15.13 -12.26 23.10
C ILE A 75 14.25 -11.33 23.93
N SER A 76 14.49 -11.27 25.21
CA SER A 76 13.65 -10.56 26.17
C SER A 76 14.44 -9.54 26.99
N GLY A 77 13.76 -8.54 27.52
CA GLY A 77 14.20 -7.72 28.64
C GLY A 77 13.29 -7.92 29.85
N THR A 78 13.62 -7.25 30.94
CA THR A 78 12.79 -7.14 32.15
C THR A 78 12.14 -5.77 32.27
N ASP A 79 12.78 -4.75 31.71
CA ASP A 79 12.31 -3.37 31.70
C ASP A 79 12.72 -2.73 30.36
N PRO A 80 11.78 -2.44 29.44
CA PRO A 80 12.11 -1.85 28.14
C PRO A 80 12.79 -0.49 28.27
N ASP A 81 12.68 0.22 29.40
CA ASP A 81 13.38 1.49 29.61
C ASP A 81 14.86 1.31 29.99
N LYS A 82 15.26 0.10 30.41
CA LYS A 82 16.62 -0.21 30.87
C LYS A 82 17.33 -1.27 30.05
N ASP A 83 16.59 -2.10 29.33
CA ASP A 83 17.10 -3.26 28.60
C ASP A 83 16.97 -3.05 27.10
N GLY A 84 18.09 -3.15 26.38
CA GLY A 84 18.05 -2.80 24.96
C GLY A 84 19.38 -2.60 24.26
N ILE A 85 19.32 -2.17 23.00
CA ILE A 85 20.51 -1.86 22.19
C ILE A 85 20.42 -0.44 21.63
N VAL A 86 21.52 0.30 21.78
CA VAL A 86 21.75 1.61 21.16
C VAL A 86 22.77 1.45 20.04
N ALA A 87 22.32 1.66 18.81
CA ALA A 87 23.02 1.42 17.56
C ALA A 87 23.16 2.72 16.75
N VAL A 88 24.15 3.53 17.10
CA VAL A 88 24.39 4.85 16.49
C VAL A 88 25.73 4.85 15.79
N LEU A 89 25.71 4.93 14.46
CA LEU A 89 26.92 5.17 13.68
C LEU A 89 27.13 6.67 13.45
N PRO A 90 28.38 7.14 13.25
CA PRO A 90 28.66 8.51 12.81
C PRO A 90 27.97 8.82 11.47
N ASP A 91 27.75 10.10 11.19
CA ASP A 91 27.00 10.57 10.01
C ASP A 91 27.78 10.38 8.68
N ASP A 92 29.12 10.45 8.74
CA ASP A 92 30.01 10.58 7.56
C ASP A 92 31.07 9.49 7.45
N LEU A 93 30.76 8.25 7.86
CA LEU A 93 31.62 7.11 7.55
C LEU A 93 31.55 6.77 6.06
N ASP A 94 32.70 6.47 5.46
CA ASP A 94 32.77 5.94 4.10
C ASP A 94 32.47 4.43 4.08
N ILE A 95 31.21 4.07 4.37
CA ILE A 95 30.74 2.68 4.38
C ILE A 95 29.41 2.52 3.62
N ALA A 96 29.04 1.27 3.39
CA ALA A 96 27.75 0.88 2.83
C ALA A 96 26.66 0.84 3.91
N TYR A 97 26.18 2.01 4.37
CA TYR A 97 25.16 2.13 5.42
C TYR A 97 23.91 1.25 5.21
N GLN A 98 23.55 0.97 3.95
CA GLN A 98 22.46 0.08 3.58
C GLN A 98 22.64 -1.40 4.03
N GLN A 99 23.79 -1.76 4.59
CA GLN A 99 24.06 -3.10 5.11
C GLN A 99 23.79 -3.24 6.61
N TYR A 100 23.68 -2.16 7.37
CA TYR A 100 23.74 -2.22 8.84
C TYR A 100 22.34 -2.18 9.46
N CYS A 101 21.99 -3.19 10.24
CA CYS A 101 20.72 -3.26 11.00
C CYS A 101 20.98 -3.71 12.44
N VAL A 102 20.11 -3.38 13.40
CA VAL A 102 20.25 -3.98 14.76
C VAL A 102 20.00 -5.49 14.69
N LEU A 103 18.93 -5.88 14.00
CA LEU A 103 18.57 -7.26 13.70
C LEU A 103 18.15 -7.40 12.23
N THR A 104 18.71 -8.38 11.52
CA THR A 104 18.17 -8.88 10.25
C THR A 104 17.74 -10.33 10.44
N THR A 105 16.50 -10.68 10.07
CA THR A 105 15.97 -12.05 10.22
C THR A 105 15.13 -12.50 9.03
N ARG A 106 15.02 -13.83 8.87
CA ARG A 106 14.09 -14.53 7.97
C ARG A 106 13.47 -15.76 8.63
N VAL A 107 13.65 -15.90 9.94
CA VAL A 107 13.29 -17.10 10.71
C VAL A 107 12.30 -16.73 11.81
N SER A 108 11.52 -17.71 12.25
CA SER A 108 10.59 -17.51 13.37
C SER A 108 11.35 -17.11 14.64
N MET A 109 10.93 -16.07 15.34
CA MET A 109 11.56 -15.60 16.57
C MET A 109 10.65 -14.60 17.32
N THR A 110 11.00 -14.30 18.56
CA THR A 110 10.27 -13.33 19.39
C THR A 110 11.22 -12.31 20.01
N LEU A 111 10.84 -11.03 19.94
CA LEU A 111 11.44 -9.94 20.71
C LEU A 111 10.42 -9.49 21.76
N LYS A 112 10.85 -9.30 23.01
CA LYS A 112 9.95 -8.95 24.10
C LYS A 112 10.53 -7.94 25.08
N ASP A 113 9.76 -6.93 25.47
CA ASP A 113 10.09 -6.03 26.60
C ASP A 113 11.49 -5.37 26.46
N LEU A 114 11.79 -4.83 25.28
CA LEU A 114 13.11 -4.28 24.92
C LEU A 114 13.03 -2.94 24.19
N THR A 115 14.04 -2.11 24.37
CA THR A 115 14.25 -0.90 23.55
C THR A 115 15.37 -1.07 22.54
N PHE A 116 15.10 -0.69 21.30
CA PHE A 116 16.10 -0.60 20.25
C PHE A 116 16.14 0.81 19.69
N THR A 117 17.28 1.48 19.81
CA THR A 117 17.51 2.83 19.26
C THR A 117 18.57 2.78 18.17
N ALA A 118 18.26 3.38 17.02
CA ALA A 118 19.12 3.42 15.85
C ALA A 118 19.33 4.85 15.32
N LYS A 119 20.51 5.16 14.79
CA LYS A 119 20.78 6.34 13.95
C LYS A 119 21.86 6.02 12.94
N ASN A 120 21.73 6.55 11.71
CA ASN A 120 22.67 6.34 10.61
C ASN A 120 22.95 4.85 10.36
N ILE A 121 21.91 4.03 10.37
CA ILE A 121 21.94 2.65 9.89
C ILE A 121 20.73 2.45 8.97
N ARG A 122 20.55 1.27 8.40
CA ARG A 122 19.43 1.01 7.50
C ARG A 122 18.12 0.86 8.25
N TYR A 123 18.02 -0.11 9.15
CA TYR A 123 16.81 -0.38 9.93
C TYR A 123 17.14 -0.73 11.38
N VAL A 124 16.20 -0.50 12.28
CA VAL A 124 16.26 -1.16 13.60
C VAL A 124 16.09 -2.66 13.38
N LEU A 125 14.96 -3.07 12.82
CA LEU A 125 14.69 -4.45 12.43
C LEU A 125 14.43 -4.58 10.93
N HIS A 126 15.15 -5.49 10.30
CA HIS A 126 14.94 -5.92 8.92
C HIS A 126 14.42 -7.36 8.88
N VAL A 127 13.21 -7.56 8.36
CA VAL A 127 12.73 -8.89 7.98
C VAL A 127 12.98 -9.05 6.49
N TYR A 128 13.89 -9.94 6.11
CA TYR A 128 14.27 -10.14 4.72
C TYR A 128 13.23 -11.01 4.01
N GLY A 129 12.44 -10.39 3.13
CA GLY A 129 11.37 -11.05 2.40
C GLY A 129 11.84 -12.04 1.33
N GLY A 130 10.89 -12.73 0.70
CA GLY A 130 11.13 -13.75 -0.33
C GLY A 130 11.77 -15.06 0.17
N SER A 131 12.30 -15.11 1.39
CA SER A 131 12.93 -16.31 1.97
C SER A 131 12.47 -16.65 3.40
N ALA A 132 11.58 -15.84 3.99
CA ALA A 132 11.00 -16.06 5.31
C ALA A 132 9.69 -16.88 5.24
N THR A 133 9.66 -17.90 4.39
CA THR A 133 8.45 -18.71 4.12
C THR A 133 7.95 -19.37 5.40
N ASN A 134 6.66 -19.17 5.72
CA ASN A 134 6.01 -19.64 6.96
C ASN A 134 6.74 -19.21 8.26
N ALA A 135 7.54 -18.13 8.22
CA ALA A 135 8.15 -17.60 9.44
C ALA A 135 7.08 -16.96 10.35
N HIS A 136 7.24 -17.14 11.65
CA HIS A 136 6.40 -16.54 12.69
C HIS A 136 7.26 -15.60 13.53
N ILE A 137 7.13 -14.30 13.30
CA ILE A 137 7.94 -13.26 13.96
C ILE A 137 7.02 -12.43 14.84
N VAL A 138 7.38 -12.29 16.12
CA VAL A 138 6.59 -11.55 17.11
C VAL A 138 7.47 -10.50 17.79
N ILE A 139 6.94 -9.29 17.93
CA ILE A 139 7.52 -8.18 18.68
C ILE A 139 6.46 -7.76 19.69
N ASP A 140 6.76 -7.82 20.99
CA ASP A 140 5.77 -7.54 22.04
C ASP A 140 6.38 -6.68 23.16
N GLY A 141 5.73 -5.59 23.55
CA GLY A 141 6.25 -4.72 24.60
C GLY A 141 7.55 -3.99 24.23
N CYS A 142 7.89 -3.86 22.94
CA CYS A 142 9.16 -3.25 22.52
C CYS A 142 9.02 -1.78 22.11
N MET A 143 10.11 -1.01 22.23
CA MET A 143 10.25 0.28 21.55
C MET A 143 11.26 0.17 20.41
N LEU A 144 10.83 0.42 19.17
CA LEU A 144 11.71 0.50 18.00
C LEU A 144 11.84 1.95 17.55
N ARG A 145 13.01 2.54 17.75
CA ARG A 145 13.28 3.95 17.53
C ARG A 145 14.37 4.15 16.49
N HIS A 146 14.04 4.76 15.35
CA HIS A 146 15.03 5.23 14.39
C HIS A 146 15.11 6.77 14.39
N ASN A 147 16.20 7.31 14.91
CA ASN A 147 16.49 8.75 14.99
C ASN A 147 16.99 9.33 13.66
N GLY A 148 16.63 8.68 12.56
CA GLY A 148 16.98 9.15 11.23
C GLY A 148 18.39 8.88 10.75
N SER A 149 18.69 9.47 9.58
CA SER A 149 20.00 9.49 8.96
C SER A 149 20.36 10.90 8.51
N SER A 150 21.64 11.24 8.59
CA SER A 150 22.22 12.51 8.13
C SER A 150 23.53 12.23 7.36
N GLY A 151 24.16 13.28 6.83
CA GLY A 151 25.48 13.17 6.18
C GLY A 151 25.54 12.18 5.01
N LEU A 152 26.65 11.43 4.93
CA LEU A 152 26.83 10.35 3.95
C LEU A 152 25.81 9.21 4.11
N SER A 153 25.33 8.93 5.34
CA SER A 153 24.31 7.91 5.55
C SER A 153 23.04 8.22 4.78
N TRP A 154 22.53 9.46 4.86
CA TRP A 154 21.35 9.88 4.10
C TRP A 154 21.58 9.83 2.59
N LYS A 155 22.75 10.30 2.11
CA LYS A 155 23.06 10.31 0.66
C LYS A 155 23.14 8.90 0.07
N ARG A 156 23.64 7.92 0.84
CA ARG A 156 23.84 6.54 0.36
C ARG A 156 22.60 5.66 0.57
N TRP A 157 21.82 5.93 1.61
CA TRP A 157 20.62 5.18 1.93
C TRP A 157 19.55 6.08 2.57
N PRO A 158 18.71 6.76 1.76
CA PRO A 158 17.68 7.67 2.25
C PRO A 158 16.42 6.92 2.72
N HIS A 159 16.60 5.71 3.28
CA HIS A 159 15.50 4.87 3.76
C HIS A 159 15.62 4.39 5.22
N PRO A 160 15.97 5.25 6.20
CA PRO A 160 16.02 4.87 7.62
C PRO A 160 14.60 4.61 8.17
N ARG A 161 14.36 3.43 8.77
CA ARG A 161 13.06 3.07 9.37
C ARG A 161 13.23 2.23 10.63
N PRO A 162 12.29 2.31 11.60
CA PRO A 162 12.25 1.34 12.69
C PRO A 162 11.98 -0.08 12.17
N LEU A 163 11.14 -0.23 11.14
CA LEU A 163 10.83 -1.51 10.53
C LEU A 163 11.04 -1.48 9.00
N GLY A 164 11.83 -2.42 8.50
CA GLY A 164 11.85 -2.80 7.09
C GLY A 164 11.37 -4.25 6.97
N VAL A 165 10.15 -4.48 6.50
CA VAL A 165 9.60 -5.84 6.46
C VAL A 165 9.30 -6.25 5.02
N GLY A 166 10.13 -7.13 4.48
CA GLY A 166 9.78 -7.89 3.29
C GLY A 166 8.91 -9.08 3.68
N LEU A 167 7.69 -9.15 3.15
CA LEU A 167 6.80 -10.28 3.33
C LEU A 167 7.33 -11.51 2.58
N SER A 168 6.85 -12.68 3.00
CA SER A 168 7.11 -13.97 2.34
C SER A 168 5.86 -14.85 2.38
N SER A 169 5.81 -15.85 1.50
CA SER A 169 4.70 -16.79 1.42
C SER A 169 4.37 -17.43 2.78
N GLY A 170 3.12 -17.29 3.23
CA GLY A 170 2.62 -17.86 4.50
C GLY A 170 3.21 -17.25 5.78
N MET A 171 3.97 -16.16 5.68
CA MET A 171 4.58 -15.51 6.84
C MET A 171 3.52 -14.91 7.76
N THR A 172 3.75 -15.00 9.07
CA THR A 172 3.02 -14.26 10.10
C THR A 172 3.96 -13.29 10.81
N PHE A 173 3.63 -11.99 10.79
CA PHE A 173 4.40 -10.95 11.47
C PHE A 173 3.49 -10.18 12.43
N MET A 174 3.85 -10.14 13.71
CA MET A 174 3.04 -9.48 14.74
C MET A 174 3.85 -8.45 15.52
N VAL A 175 3.27 -7.28 15.72
CA VAL A 175 3.79 -6.24 16.62
C VAL A 175 2.70 -5.89 17.61
N LYS A 176 2.98 -6.05 18.90
CA LYS A 176 2.00 -5.94 19.98
C LYS A 176 2.50 -5.03 21.09
N ASN A 177 1.62 -4.23 21.68
CA ASN A 177 1.89 -3.43 22.87
C ASN A 177 3.22 -2.63 22.77
N SER A 178 3.55 -2.16 21.56
CA SER A 178 4.88 -1.65 21.22
C SER A 178 4.82 -0.20 20.78
N THR A 179 5.96 0.47 20.80
CA THR A 179 6.11 1.83 20.28
C THR A 179 7.03 1.83 19.07
N LEU A 180 6.61 2.48 17.99
CA LEU A 180 7.42 2.73 16.80
C LEU A 180 7.69 4.22 16.67
N TYR A 181 8.96 4.59 16.57
CA TYR A 181 9.39 5.96 16.29
C TYR A 181 10.25 6.02 15.04
N SER A 182 9.95 6.98 14.17
CA SER A 182 10.76 7.26 12.98
C SER A 182 10.92 8.75 12.75
N HIS A 183 12.17 9.21 12.60
CA HIS A 183 12.45 10.64 12.40
C HIS A 183 12.23 11.11 10.95
N ASN A 184 12.73 10.36 9.96
CA ASN A 184 12.73 10.81 8.55
C ASN A 184 11.66 10.16 7.68
N LEU A 185 11.18 8.96 8.01
CA LEU A 185 10.30 8.19 7.12
C LEU A 185 9.17 7.47 7.84
N VAL A 186 8.29 6.87 7.05
CA VAL A 186 7.19 6.04 7.50
C VAL A 186 7.62 4.96 8.52
N PRO A 187 6.90 4.81 9.64
CA PRO A 187 7.23 3.86 10.70
C PRO A 187 6.71 2.43 10.44
N ILE A 188 5.58 2.28 9.74
CA ILE A 188 5.03 0.96 9.35
C ILE A 188 5.25 0.74 7.85
N THR A 189 5.99 -0.30 7.49
CA THR A 189 6.30 -0.58 6.09
C THR A 189 6.42 -2.06 5.77
N HIS A 190 5.72 -2.47 4.71
CA HIS A 190 5.78 -3.82 4.18
C HIS A 190 5.97 -3.85 2.67
N GLY A 191 6.79 -4.77 2.18
CA GLY A 191 6.91 -5.10 0.76
C GLY A 191 6.42 -6.52 0.50
N SER A 192 5.52 -6.73 -0.46
CA SER A 192 4.92 -8.05 -0.72
C SER A 192 5.87 -9.05 -1.40
N ASN A 193 7.04 -8.65 -1.91
CA ASN A 193 8.02 -9.52 -2.60
C ASN A 193 7.43 -10.45 -3.67
N HIS A 194 8.10 -11.56 -3.99
CA HIS A 194 7.89 -12.34 -5.22
C HIS A 194 7.15 -13.65 -4.98
N ARG A 195 6.10 -13.92 -5.79
CA ARG A 195 5.42 -15.22 -6.01
C ARG A 195 5.12 -16.03 -4.75
N PHE A 196 4.05 -15.66 -4.08
CA PHE A 196 3.57 -16.38 -2.92
C PHE A 196 2.68 -17.55 -3.32
N THR A 197 2.80 -18.63 -2.56
CA THR A 197 1.86 -19.78 -2.63
C THR A 197 0.78 -19.68 -1.55
N LYS A 198 1.00 -18.84 -0.53
CA LYS A 198 0.09 -18.55 0.57
C LYS A 198 0.19 -17.06 0.92
N PRO A 199 -0.94 -16.39 1.21
CA PRO A 199 -0.90 -15.00 1.64
C PRO A 199 -0.13 -14.85 2.96
N ALA A 200 0.55 -13.72 3.14
CA ALA A 200 1.10 -13.33 4.43
C ALA A 200 0.03 -12.66 5.31
N TYR A 201 0.18 -12.79 6.63
CA TYR A 201 -0.63 -12.09 7.63
C TYR A 201 0.25 -11.21 8.50
N VAL A 202 -0.15 -9.95 8.65
CA VAL A 202 0.50 -8.96 9.49
C VAL A 202 -0.49 -8.39 10.48
N LEU A 203 -0.13 -8.34 11.76
CA LEU A 203 -0.93 -7.75 12.82
C LEU A 203 -0.11 -6.71 13.59
N TYR A 204 -0.67 -5.51 13.71
CA TYR A 204 -0.26 -4.52 14.70
C TYR A 204 -1.39 -4.38 15.73
N GLU A 205 -1.12 -4.69 16.99
CA GLU A 205 -2.11 -4.63 18.07
C GLU A 205 -1.62 -3.73 19.21
N ASN A 206 -2.39 -2.70 19.56
CA ASN A 206 -2.05 -1.73 20.61
C ASN A 206 -0.67 -1.08 20.40
N VAL A 207 -0.40 -0.62 19.18
CA VAL A 207 0.90 -0.03 18.83
C VAL A 207 0.81 1.49 18.80
N ALA A 208 1.71 2.15 19.53
CA ALA A 208 1.88 3.60 19.47
C ALA A 208 2.86 3.98 18.38
N VAL A 209 2.43 4.85 17.47
CA VAL A 209 3.26 5.37 16.38
C VAL A 209 3.52 6.85 16.59
N SER A 210 4.81 7.20 16.65
CA SER A 210 5.28 8.57 16.71
C SER A 210 6.24 8.84 15.55
N ALA A 211 6.23 10.06 15.03
CA ALA A 211 7.00 10.40 13.86
C ALA A 211 7.59 11.81 13.94
N GLY A 212 8.76 12.00 13.33
CA GLY A 212 9.37 13.31 13.16
C GLY A 212 8.62 14.19 12.14
N PRO A 213 8.92 15.49 12.07
CA PRO A 213 8.18 16.45 11.26
C PRO A 213 8.25 16.18 9.75
N ALA A 214 9.24 15.42 9.28
CA ALA A 214 9.38 15.05 7.87
C ALA A 214 8.49 13.86 7.45
N VAL A 215 7.82 13.20 8.40
CA VAL A 215 7.01 12.01 8.14
C VAL A 215 5.55 12.38 7.94
N SER A 216 5.02 12.09 6.75
CA SER A 216 3.63 12.36 6.40
C SER A 216 2.74 11.10 6.37
N ASP A 217 3.36 9.91 6.35
CA ASP A 217 2.65 8.62 6.26
C ASP A 217 2.66 7.89 7.62
N LEU A 218 1.51 7.35 8.01
CA LEU A 218 1.39 6.40 9.12
C LEU A 218 1.90 5.01 8.69
N VAL A 219 1.49 4.59 7.50
CA VAL A 219 1.78 3.29 6.91
C VAL A 219 2.00 3.42 5.41
N TYR A 220 2.99 2.69 4.90
CA TYR A 220 3.27 2.58 3.48
C TYR A 220 3.52 1.13 3.09
N LEU A 221 2.62 0.59 2.27
CA LEU A 221 2.69 -0.76 1.73
C LEU A 221 3.16 -0.71 0.28
N TYR A 222 4.13 -1.54 -0.07
CA TYR A 222 4.71 -1.63 -1.40
C TYR A 222 4.35 -2.96 -2.05
N SER A 223 3.57 -2.90 -3.11
CA SER A 223 3.33 -4.06 -3.96
C SER A 223 4.58 -4.33 -4.79
N GLN A 224 4.97 -5.60 -4.87
CA GLN A 224 6.22 -6.04 -5.50
C GLN A 224 6.05 -7.35 -6.28
N GLY A 225 4.83 -7.86 -6.47
CA GLY A 225 4.57 -9.03 -7.31
C GLY A 225 4.51 -10.35 -6.55
N SER A 226 3.85 -10.34 -5.40
CA SER A 226 3.50 -11.54 -4.63
C SER A 226 2.47 -12.42 -5.34
N ALA A 227 1.66 -11.84 -6.23
CA ALA A 227 0.55 -12.51 -6.92
C ALA A 227 -0.57 -13.02 -5.99
N THR A 228 -0.58 -12.61 -4.73
CA THR A 228 -1.63 -12.95 -3.75
C THR A 228 -1.99 -11.73 -2.92
N ILE A 229 -3.22 -11.65 -2.41
CA ILE A 229 -3.63 -10.59 -1.50
C ILE A 229 -3.15 -10.91 -0.08
N ASN A 230 -2.23 -10.10 0.43
CA ASN A 230 -1.71 -10.19 1.80
C ASN A 230 -2.62 -9.40 2.74
N THR A 231 -2.79 -9.86 3.98
CA THR A 231 -3.61 -9.15 4.96
C THR A 231 -2.72 -8.40 5.95
N ILE A 232 -3.03 -7.13 6.15
CA ILE A 232 -2.42 -6.28 7.18
C ILE A 232 -3.53 -5.71 8.03
N GLU A 233 -3.48 -5.99 9.33
CA GLU A 233 -4.48 -5.57 10.30
C GLU A 233 -3.83 -4.64 11.32
N LEU A 234 -4.39 -3.44 11.47
CA LEU A 234 -4.01 -2.46 12.48
C LEU A 234 -5.17 -2.34 13.47
N LYS A 235 -4.94 -2.80 14.70
CA LYS A 235 -5.90 -2.83 15.80
C LYS A 235 -5.35 -2.04 16.98
N GLY A 236 -6.05 -1.01 17.43
CA GLY A 236 -5.64 -0.14 18.52
C GLY A 236 -4.35 0.63 18.19
N VAL A 237 -4.08 0.88 16.90
CA VAL A 237 -2.89 1.62 16.48
C VAL A 237 -3.15 3.11 16.60
N SER A 238 -2.33 3.78 17.40
CA SER A 238 -2.38 5.24 17.54
C SER A 238 -1.29 5.90 16.70
N GLY A 239 -1.60 7.06 16.13
CA GLY A 239 -0.68 7.78 15.26
C GLY A 239 -1.41 8.79 14.37
N LYS A 240 -0.64 9.57 13.60
CA LYS A 240 -1.12 10.50 12.59
C LYS A 240 -0.42 10.23 11.26
N GLY A 241 -0.99 10.75 10.18
CA GLY A 241 -0.44 10.61 8.84
C GLY A 241 -1.38 9.84 7.91
N MET A 242 -1.06 9.90 6.62
CA MET A 242 -1.84 9.24 5.58
C MET A 242 -1.55 7.73 5.53
N VAL A 243 -2.46 7.00 4.90
CA VAL A 243 -2.28 5.60 4.53
C VAL A 243 -1.88 5.53 3.06
N ARG A 244 -0.79 4.84 2.75
CA ARG A 244 -0.30 4.72 1.37
C ARG A 244 -0.14 3.27 0.93
N ILE A 245 -0.63 2.97 -0.27
CA ILE A 245 -0.30 1.75 -1.00
C ILE A 245 0.31 2.15 -2.33
N GLY A 246 1.54 1.70 -2.59
CA GLY A 246 2.27 1.99 -3.80
C GLY A 246 2.98 0.78 -4.35
N GLU A 247 3.91 1.02 -5.26
CA GLU A 247 4.67 -0.02 -5.93
C GLU A 247 6.16 0.12 -5.61
N GLY A 248 6.75 -0.99 -5.17
CA GLY A 248 8.18 -1.13 -5.03
C GLY A 248 8.83 -1.60 -6.33
N GLN A 249 9.89 -2.41 -6.22
CA GLN A 249 10.39 -3.13 -7.39
C GLN A 249 9.44 -4.28 -7.71
N TRP A 250 8.70 -4.16 -8.80
CA TRP A 250 7.83 -5.23 -9.31
C TRP A 250 8.66 -6.41 -9.82
N THR A 251 8.36 -7.62 -9.35
CA THR A 251 9.21 -8.80 -9.54
C THR A 251 8.63 -9.87 -10.46
N LEU A 252 7.36 -9.77 -10.88
CA LEU A 252 6.76 -10.72 -11.82
C LEU A 252 7.32 -10.46 -13.22
N SER A 253 7.87 -11.49 -13.86
CA SER A 253 8.61 -11.36 -15.12
C SER A 253 7.94 -12.00 -16.34
N LYS A 254 6.88 -12.80 -16.14
CA LYS A 254 6.14 -13.43 -17.23
C LYS A 254 4.97 -12.53 -17.62
N ILE A 255 4.72 -12.37 -18.91
CA ILE A 255 3.62 -11.55 -19.42
C ILE A 255 2.23 -12.02 -18.95
N SER A 256 2.08 -13.34 -18.77
CA SER A 256 0.86 -13.99 -18.25
C SER A 256 0.66 -13.81 -16.74
N GLU A 257 1.62 -13.23 -16.03
CA GLU A 257 1.59 -12.98 -14.59
C GLU A 257 1.53 -11.46 -14.31
N GLN A 258 1.04 -10.64 -15.25
CA GLN A 258 1.02 -9.17 -15.13
C GLN A 258 -0.40 -8.64 -14.95
N PRO A 259 -0.98 -8.72 -13.74
CA PRO A 259 -2.26 -8.08 -13.47
C PRO A 259 -2.13 -6.56 -13.59
N ALA A 260 -3.14 -5.86 -14.10
CA ALA A 260 -3.19 -4.40 -14.09
C ALA A 260 -3.43 -3.85 -12.68
N CYS A 261 -4.16 -4.59 -11.84
CA CYS A 261 -4.34 -4.25 -10.45
C CYS A 261 -3.10 -4.68 -9.66
N HIS A 262 -2.21 -3.73 -9.39
CA HIS A 262 -1.03 -3.95 -8.56
C HIS A 262 -1.34 -3.85 -7.05
N ASN A 263 -2.61 -3.89 -6.63
CA ASN A 263 -2.90 -3.93 -5.20
C ASN A 263 -2.71 -5.36 -4.68
N GLU A 264 -1.78 -5.55 -3.74
CA GLU A 264 -1.46 -6.86 -3.16
C GLU A 264 -1.77 -6.91 -1.67
N PHE A 265 -2.56 -5.95 -1.18
CA PHE A 265 -2.87 -5.78 0.22
C PHE A 265 -4.36 -5.62 0.46
N ARG A 266 -4.82 -6.32 1.50
CA ARG A 266 -6.04 -6.03 2.23
C ARG A 266 -5.62 -5.41 3.56
N LEU A 267 -5.76 -4.10 3.68
CA LEU A 267 -5.53 -3.33 4.89
C LEU A 267 -6.83 -3.17 5.68
N ILE A 268 -6.79 -3.61 6.95
CA ILE A 268 -7.91 -3.60 7.90
C ILE A 268 -7.56 -2.66 9.05
N MET A 269 -8.39 -1.65 9.29
CA MET A 269 -8.25 -0.59 10.29
C MET A 269 -9.61 -0.25 10.94
N ARG A 270 -10.40 -1.27 11.30
CA ARG A 270 -11.82 -1.14 11.68
C ARG A 270 -12.08 -0.43 13.00
N ASP A 271 -11.07 -0.18 13.81
CA ASP A 271 -11.13 0.62 15.04
C ASP A 271 -10.47 1.99 14.91
N THR A 272 -10.01 2.34 13.71
CA THR A 272 -9.43 3.64 13.39
C THR A 272 -10.38 4.41 12.47
N PRO A 273 -10.66 5.70 12.76
CA PRO A 273 -11.40 6.53 11.81
C PRO A 273 -10.72 6.59 10.45
N PRO A 274 -11.48 6.78 9.35
CA PRO A 274 -10.92 6.97 8.01
C PRO A 274 -9.82 8.03 8.00
N ARG A 275 -8.79 7.78 7.21
CA ARG A 275 -7.62 8.66 7.05
C ARG A 275 -7.46 9.04 5.58
N PRO A 276 -6.71 10.13 5.28
CA PRO A 276 -6.32 10.40 3.91
C PRO A 276 -5.59 9.17 3.36
N TYR A 277 -6.03 8.72 2.20
CA TYR A 277 -5.53 7.51 1.57
C TYR A 277 -5.00 7.82 0.18
N LEU A 278 -3.82 7.30 -0.12
CA LEU A 278 -3.17 7.44 -1.40
C LEU A 278 -2.86 6.06 -1.98
N TYR A 279 -3.43 5.78 -3.15
CA TYR A 279 -3.00 4.66 -3.98
C TYR A 279 -2.09 5.19 -5.09
N ASN A 280 -0.84 4.74 -5.11
CA ASN A 280 0.19 5.19 -6.05
C ASN A 280 1.00 4.04 -6.66
N ALA A 281 0.37 2.89 -6.92
CA ALA A 281 0.98 1.84 -7.73
C ALA A 281 0.87 2.15 -9.23
N LYS A 282 1.74 1.57 -10.07
CA LYS A 282 1.89 1.93 -11.49
C LYS A 282 1.11 1.03 -12.45
N GLY A 283 0.49 -0.03 -11.94
CA GLY A 283 -0.33 -0.92 -12.75
C GLY A 283 -1.46 -0.16 -13.46
N THR A 284 -1.55 -0.35 -14.77
CA THR A 284 -2.55 0.28 -15.63
C THR A 284 -3.22 -0.74 -16.52
N ALA A 285 -4.51 -0.54 -16.78
CA ALA A 285 -5.32 -1.32 -17.70
C ALA A 285 -5.82 -0.44 -18.86
N LEU A 286 -6.27 -1.10 -19.92
CA LEU A 286 -7.07 -0.46 -20.95
C LEU A 286 -8.52 -0.30 -20.45
N LYS A 287 -9.09 0.90 -20.63
CA LYS A 287 -10.50 1.21 -20.32
C LYS A 287 -11.20 1.74 -21.57
N ILE A 288 -12.40 1.24 -21.83
CA ILE A 288 -13.30 1.79 -22.85
C ILE A 288 -14.56 2.30 -22.15
N THR A 289 -14.88 3.57 -22.35
CA THR A 289 -16.03 4.26 -21.74
C THR A 289 -16.99 4.72 -22.84
N SER A 290 -18.28 4.40 -22.71
CA SER A 290 -19.31 4.86 -23.65
C SER A 290 -19.42 6.39 -23.64
N LYS A 291 -19.67 7.01 -24.80
CA LYS A 291 -19.97 8.45 -24.89
C LYS A 291 -21.41 8.78 -24.50
N THR A 292 -22.27 7.79 -24.36
CA THR A 292 -23.64 7.98 -23.91
C THR A 292 -23.73 7.77 -22.41
N THR A 293 -24.79 8.33 -21.81
CA THR A 293 -25.22 8.02 -20.45
C THR A 293 -26.62 7.42 -20.51
N GLY A 294 -27.19 7.07 -19.37
CA GLY A 294 -28.52 6.49 -19.23
C GLY A 294 -28.52 4.96 -19.17
N PRO A 295 -29.71 4.35 -18.98
CA PRO A 295 -29.84 2.90 -18.74
C PRO A 295 -29.33 2.00 -19.87
N GLY A 296 -29.25 2.50 -21.11
CA GLY A 296 -28.70 1.77 -22.25
C GLY A 296 -27.19 1.92 -22.45
N SER A 297 -26.52 2.77 -21.65
CA SER A 297 -25.09 3.01 -21.76
C SER A 297 -24.31 1.80 -21.25
N SER A 298 -23.60 1.10 -22.13
CA SER A 298 -22.89 -0.13 -21.79
C SER A 298 -21.68 -0.36 -22.70
N VAL A 299 -20.68 -1.07 -22.18
CA VAL A 299 -19.51 -1.53 -22.92
C VAL A 299 -19.19 -2.96 -22.49
N ARG A 300 -18.94 -3.85 -23.45
CA ARG A 300 -18.51 -5.24 -23.24
C ARG A 300 -17.42 -5.60 -24.25
N PHE A 301 -16.44 -6.40 -23.83
CA PHE A 301 -15.43 -6.95 -24.74
C PHE A 301 -15.96 -8.26 -25.33
N ASP A 302 -15.67 -8.53 -26.59
CA ASP A 302 -15.88 -9.83 -27.20
C ASP A 302 -14.69 -10.74 -26.87
N GLU A 303 -14.93 -11.69 -25.97
CA GLU A 303 -13.94 -12.66 -25.47
C GLU A 303 -13.38 -13.57 -26.58
N THR A 304 -14.11 -13.72 -27.69
CA THR A 304 -13.67 -14.55 -28.82
C THR A 304 -12.76 -13.81 -29.81
N SER A 305 -12.64 -12.49 -29.66
CA SER A 305 -11.85 -11.66 -30.56
C SER A 305 -10.35 -11.92 -30.43
N SER A 306 -9.61 -11.89 -31.55
CA SER A 306 -8.22 -12.34 -31.60
C SER A 306 -7.22 -11.47 -30.83
N ALA A 307 -7.61 -10.24 -30.45
CA ALA A 307 -6.83 -9.36 -29.58
C ALA A 307 -7.21 -9.45 -28.10
N PHE A 308 -8.31 -10.14 -27.74
CA PHE A 308 -8.82 -10.16 -26.36
C PHE A 308 -7.78 -10.66 -25.35
N HIS A 309 -7.19 -11.83 -25.62
CA HIS A 309 -6.17 -12.41 -24.72
C HIS A 309 -4.85 -11.63 -24.67
N CYS A 310 -4.60 -10.78 -25.67
CA CYS A 310 -3.41 -9.95 -25.70
C CYS A 310 -3.59 -8.70 -24.82
N LEU A 311 -4.78 -8.08 -24.88
CA LEU A 311 -5.02 -6.72 -24.39
C LEU A 311 -5.89 -6.63 -23.14
N ILE A 312 -6.76 -7.62 -22.92
CA ILE A 312 -7.81 -7.56 -21.89
C ILE A 312 -7.56 -8.62 -20.82
N ALA A 313 -7.47 -9.89 -21.21
CA ALA A 313 -7.25 -11.02 -20.31
C ALA A 313 -5.89 -10.98 -19.60
N ASN A 314 -5.85 -11.39 -18.33
CA ASN A 314 -4.60 -11.66 -17.64
C ASN A 314 -4.32 -13.17 -17.60
N GLY A 315 -3.42 -13.64 -18.47
CA GLY A 315 -3.11 -15.06 -18.60
C GLY A 315 -4.27 -15.83 -19.21
N GLU A 316 -4.70 -16.91 -18.55
CA GLU A 316 -5.83 -17.74 -18.99
C GLU A 316 -7.20 -17.23 -18.51
N GLN A 317 -7.24 -16.14 -17.73
CA GLN A 317 -8.50 -15.55 -17.26
C GLN A 317 -9.27 -14.94 -18.43
N THR A 318 -10.51 -15.33 -18.64
CA THR A 318 -11.39 -14.77 -19.68
C THR A 318 -12.21 -13.57 -19.20
N ASP A 319 -12.07 -13.18 -17.93
CA ASP A 319 -12.87 -12.13 -17.33
C ASP A 319 -12.31 -10.71 -17.57
N TYR A 320 -13.17 -9.72 -17.37
CA TYR A 320 -12.84 -8.30 -17.32
C TYR A 320 -13.86 -7.56 -16.45
N ASP A 321 -13.46 -6.40 -15.93
CA ASP A 321 -14.36 -5.59 -15.12
C ASP A 321 -15.23 -4.70 -16.01
N TYR A 322 -16.52 -4.58 -15.69
CA TYR A 322 -17.41 -3.66 -16.39
C TYR A 322 -18.47 -3.08 -15.47
N ARG A 323 -19.03 -1.96 -15.90
CA ARG A 323 -20.17 -1.34 -15.24
C ARG A 323 -21.07 -0.68 -16.27
N ASP A 324 -22.36 -0.93 -16.16
CA ASP A 324 -23.35 -0.23 -16.96
C ASP A 324 -23.58 1.19 -16.46
N GLY A 325 -23.82 2.08 -17.40
CA GLY A 325 -24.15 3.46 -17.15
C GLY A 325 -25.55 3.64 -16.57
N GLY A 326 -25.86 4.87 -16.25
CA GLY A 326 -27.16 5.33 -15.77
C GLY A 326 -27.29 6.81 -15.99
N ASN A 327 -28.28 7.45 -15.39
CA ASN A 327 -28.46 8.89 -15.58
C ASN A 327 -27.13 9.64 -15.32
N ALA A 328 -26.67 10.41 -16.30
CA ALA A 328 -25.38 11.10 -16.33
C ALA A 328 -24.08 10.27 -16.10
N LEU A 329 -24.16 8.95 -15.91
CA LEU A 329 -23.00 8.06 -15.77
C LEU A 329 -22.82 7.21 -17.03
N PRO A 330 -21.65 7.26 -17.70
CA PRO A 330 -21.38 6.38 -18.82
C PRO A 330 -21.04 4.97 -18.36
N GLY A 331 -21.45 3.96 -19.15
CA GLY A 331 -20.99 2.59 -18.98
C GLY A 331 -19.54 2.42 -19.45
N TYR A 332 -18.82 1.46 -18.88
CA TYR A 332 -17.43 1.18 -19.23
C TYR A 332 -17.05 -0.29 -19.05
N ALA A 333 -15.94 -0.68 -19.67
CA ALA A 333 -15.23 -1.93 -19.44
C ALA A 333 -13.73 -1.67 -19.25
N VAL A 334 -13.07 -2.47 -18.41
CA VAL A 334 -11.66 -2.36 -18.01
C VAL A 334 -11.01 -3.74 -18.12
N GLY A 335 -9.87 -3.81 -18.82
CA GLY A 335 -9.08 -5.05 -18.90
C GLY A 335 -8.35 -5.38 -17.60
N LEU A 336 -7.91 -6.62 -17.47
CA LEU A 336 -7.21 -7.14 -16.29
C LEU A 336 -5.70 -7.20 -16.45
N CYS A 337 -5.18 -7.07 -17.68
CA CYS A 337 -3.75 -7.16 -17.94
C CYS A 337 -3.05 -5.80 -17.86
N SER A 338 -1.85 -5.78 -17.26
CA SER A 338 -1.06 -4.55 -17.14
C SER A 338 -0.56 -4.13 -18.51
N ILE A 339 -0.81 -2.87 -18.87
CA ILE A 339 -0.34 -2.23 -20.09
C ILE A 339 0.79 -1.23 -19.85
N GLN A 340 1.41 -1.24 -18.66
CA GLN A 340 2.47 -0.30 -18.29
C GLN A 340 3.66 -0.33 -19.28
N GLU A 341 4.19 0.83 -19.66
CA GLU A 341 5.34 0.93 -20.58
C GLU A 341 6.69 1.05 -19.88
N ASN A 342 6.67 1.39 -18.59
CA ASN A 342 7.89 1.59 -17.85
C ASN A 342 8.65 0.27 -17.71
N PRO A 343 9.96 0.24 -18.01
CA PRO A 343 10.75 -0.95 -17.81
C PRO A 343 10.83 -1.29 -16.33
N TYR A 344 10.74 -2.58 -16.02
CA TYR A 344 10.95 -3.05 -14.65
C TYR A 344 12.45 -3.17 -14.38
N SER A 345 12.96 -2.40 -13.42
CA SER A 345 14.38 -2.40 -13.05
C SER A 345 14.87 -3.77 -12.57
N TYR A 346 14.03 -4.51 -11.85
CA TYR A 346 14.30 -5.90 -11.43
C TYR A 346 14.47 -6.85 -12.62
N HIS A 347 13.91 -6.51 -13.78
CA HIS A 347 14.02 -7.28 -15.02
C HIS A 347 15.10 -6.75 -15.96
N LYS A 348 16.10 -6.04 -15.45
CA LYS A 348 17.22 -5.50 -16.24
C LYS A 348 16.76 -4.62 -17.40
N GLY A 349 15.73 -3.80 -17.16
CA GLY A 349 15.24 -2.85 -18.15
C GLY A 349 14.21 -3.41 -19.14
N LYS A 350 13.66 -4.61 -18.89
CA LYS A 350 12.66 -5.18 -19.81
C LYS A 350 11.34 -4.40 -19.81
N VAL A 351 10.79 -4.19 -21.00
CA VAL A 351 9.44 -3.66 -21.27
C VAL A 351 8.61 -4.81 -21.83
N ILE A 352 7.79 -5.44 -21.00
CA ILE A 352 7.02 -6.66 -21.39
C ILE A 352 5.50 -6.44 -21.41
N THR A 353 5.02 -5.36 -20.80
CA THR A 353 3.59 -5.10 -20.57
C THR A 353 2.98 -4.12 -21.55
N ALA A 354 3.76 -3.28 -22.24
CA ALA A 354 3.24 -2.26 -23.16
C ALA A 354 2.28 -2.85 -24.23
N LEU A 355 1.31 -2.07 -24.70
CA LEU A 355 0.33 -2.51 -25.70
C LEU A 355 1.01 -3.06 -26.96
N GLY A 356 2.05 -2.38 -27.46
CA GLY A 356 2.81 -2.85 -28.62
C GLY A 356 3.52 -4.18 -28.38
N LYS A 357 4.00 -4.41 -27.14
CA LYS A 357 4.59 -5.69 -26.72
C LYS A 357 3.59 -6.83 -26.74
N ARG A 358 2.36 -6.55 -26.28
CA ARG A 358 1.26 -7.50 -26.23
C ARG A 358 0.68 -7.82 -27.62
N LEU A 359 0.57 -6.80 -28.48
CA LEU A 359 0.06 -6.97 -29.84
C LEU A 359 1.05 -7.72 -30.73
N GLY A 360 2.33 -7.35 -30.68
CA GLY A 360 3.35 -7.86 -31.58
C GLY A 360 3.16 -7.38 -33.02
N ASP A 361 3.68 -8.15 -33.98
CA ASP A 361 3.51 -7.86 -35.40
C ASP A 361 2.14 -8.35 -35.90
N CYS A 362 1.28 -7.40 -36.26
CA CYS A 362 -0.04 -7.66 -36.84
C CYS A 362 -0.10 -7.31 -38.34
N SER A 363 1.03 -7.08 -39.02
CA SER A 363 1.06 -6.65 -40.43
C SER A 363 0.67 -7.73 -41.43
N GLN A 364 0.84 -9.02 -41.07
CA GLN A 364 0.48 -10.17 -41.90
C GLN A 364 -0.77 -10.89 -41.41
N ASN A 365 -0.91 -11.00 -40.08
CA ASN A 365 -2.05 -11.62 -39.43
C ASN A 365 -2.74 -10.56 -38.56
N HIS A 366 -3.75 -9.89 -39.13
CA HIS A 366 -4.46 -8.84 -38.42
C HIS A 366 -5.12 -9.40 -37.15
N LYS A 367 -5.07 -8.62 -36.08
CA LYS A 367 -5.84 -8.91 -34.86
C LYS A 367 -7.02 -7.96 -34.77
N ALA A 368 -8.11 -8.40 -34.18
CA ALA A 368 -9.29 -7.60 -33.94
C ALA A 368 -9.64 -7.64 -32.45
N LEU A 369 -9.91 -6.48 -31.85
CA LEU A 369 -10.59 -6.40 -30.56
C LEU A 369 -12.06 -6.07 -30.84
N GLY A 370 -12.93 -7.04 -30.57
CA GLY A 370 -14.37 -6.85 -30.67
C GLY A 370 -14.91 -6.19 -29.41
N VAL A 371 -15.78 -5.20 -29.56
CA VAL A 371 -16.43 -4.50 -28.46
C VAL A 371 -17.90 -4.25 -28.76
N THR A 372 -18.78 -4.59 -27.82
CA THR A 372 -20.20 -4.23 -27.89
C THR A 372 -20.45 -2.97 -27.08
N ILE A 373 -20.88 -1.90 -27.74
CA ILE A 373 -21.18 -0.60 -27.13
C ILE A 373 -22.65 -0.31 -27.33
N ASN A 374 -23.39 -0.12 -26.23
CA ASN A 374 -24.84 0.14 -26.24
C ASN A 374 -25.62 -0.89 -27.08
N GLY A 375 -25.22 -2.17 -26.99
CA GLY A 375 -25.83 -3.28 -27.74
C GLY A 375 -25.40 -3.43 -29.20
N LYS A 376 -24.49 -2.58 -29.70
CA LYS A 376 -23.95 -2.67 -31.07
C LYS A 376 -22.49 -3.15 -31.06
N HIS A 377 -22.18 -4.14 -31.91
CA HIS A 377 -20.81 -4.64 -32.08
C HIS A 377 -19.95 -3.69 -32.93
N HIS A 378 -18.68 -3.58 -32.56
CA HIS A 378 -17.64 -2.83 -33.25
C HIS A 378 -16.32 -3.60 -33.23
N ASP A 379 -15.60 -3.61 -34.35
CA ASP A 379 -14.26 -4.20 -34.44
C ASP A 379 -13.19 -3.11 -34.50
N ILE A 380 -12.19 -3.22 -33.64
CA ILE A 380 -10.96 -2.42 -33.69
C ILE A 380 -9.87 -3.29 -34.31
N ILE A 381 -9.47 -2.97 -35.54
CA ILE A 381 -8.52 -3.77 -36.32
C ILE A 381 -7.09 -3.27 -36.14
N PHE A 382 -6.21 -4.17 -35.73
CA PHE A 382 -4.77 -3.98 -35.62
C PHE A 382 -4.09 -4.66 -36.82
N ALA A 383 -3.53 -3.84 -37.72
CA ALA A 383 -2.98 -4.27 -39.01
C ALA A 383 -1.56 -3.74 -39.29
N LYS A 384 -0.87 -3.25 -38.25
CA LYS A 384 0.49 -2.71 -38.33
C LYS A 384 1.46 -3.64 -37.61
N ASN A 385 2.75 -3.47 -37.88
CA ASN A 385 3.78 -4.02 -36.99
C ASN A 385 3.90 -3.09 -35.77
N TYR A 386 3.29 -3.47 -34.66
CA TYR A 386 3.41 -2.72 -33.40
C TYR A 386 4.71 -3.03 -32.63
N ASP A 387 5.52 -3.93 -33.21
CA ASP A 387 6.66 -4.71 -32.71
C ASP A 387 6.84 -4.77 -31.20
N GLY A 388 6.68 -6.00 -30.73
CA GLY A 388 6.79 -6.44 -29.37
C GLY A 388 7.87 -7.47 -29.09
N THR A 389 8.76 -7.77 -30.03
CA THR A 389 9.53 -9.03 -29.96
C THR A 389 10.78 -8.97 -29.07
N ASP A 390 11.53 -7.86 -29.08
CA ASP A 390 12.66 -7.69 -28.16
C ASP A 390 12.20 -7.09 -26.82
N PRO A 391 12.25 -7.83 -25.70
CA PRO A 391 11.81 -7.32 -24.40
C PRO A 391 12.72 -6.20 -23.85
N PHE A 392 13.90 -5.96 -24.41
CA PHE A 392 14.84 -4.93 -23.94
C PHE A 392 14.74 -3.59 -24.67
N HIS A 393 13.93 -3.52 -25.74
CA HIS A 393 13.68 -2.28 -26.47
C HIS A 393 12.21 -1.85 -26.33
N PRO A 394 11.91 -0.54 -26.26
CA PRO A 394 10.53 -0.06 -26.37
C PRO A 394 9.84 -0.57 -27.65
N PRO A 395 8.51 -0.74 -27.65
CA PRO A 395 7.79 -1.09 -28.88
C PRO A 395 7.89 0.02 -29.92
N ALA A 396 7.64 -0.32 -31.19
CA ALA A 396 7.64 0.66 -32.29
C ALA A 396 6.53 1.71 -32.14
N TYR A 397 5.44 1.33 -31.49
CA TYR A 397 4.33 2.20 -31.14
C TYR A 397 4.13 2.17 -29.62
N ASP A 398 4.15 3.36 -29.02
CA ASP A 398 3.78 3.51 -27.62
C ASP A 398 2.27 3.32 -27.42
N ASN A 399 1.87 3.24 -26.16
CA ASN A 399 0.49 3.07 -25.76
C ASN A 399 -0.38 4.23 -26.25
N ALA A 400 0.15 5.45 -26.29
CA ALA A 400 -0.62 6.63 -26.71
C ALA A 400 -0.99 6.53 -28.19
N ALA A 401 -0.06 6.12 -29.05
CA ALA A 401 -0.29 5.91 -30.47
C ALA A 401 -1.29 4.77 -30.73
N ILE A 402 -1.19 3.67 -29.99
CA ILE A 402 -2.13 2.55 -30.11
C ILE A 402 -3.52 2.97 -29.63
N ILE A 403 -3.63 3.67 -28.49
CA ILE A 403 -4.91 4.21 -28.00
C ILE A 403 -5.51 5.21 -29.00
N ALA A 404 -4.69 6.00 -29.69
CA ALA A 404 -5.16 6.89 -30.76
C ALA A 404 -5.74 6.10 -31.95
N ASP A 405 -5.10 5.01 -32.38
CA ASP A 405 -5.66 4.09 -33.40
C ASP A 405 -7.02 3.52 -32.95
N MET A 406 -7.15 3.11 -31.69
CA MET A 406 -8.42 2.60 -31.14
C MET A 406 -9.50 3.69 -31.11
N ASN A 407 -9.16 4.90 -30.66
CA ASN A 407 -10.08 6.04 -30.68
C ASN A 407 -10.43 6.47 -32.11
N ALA A 408 -9.58 6.26 -33.11
CA ALA A 408 -9.96 6.50 -34.51
C ALA A 408 -11.05 5.51 -34.97
N ALA A 409 -11.00 4.25 -34.50
CA ALA A 409 -11.97 3.22 -34.87
C ALA A 409 -13.35 3.41 -34.20
N ILE A 410 -13.38 3.72 -32.89
CA ILE A 410 -14.63 3.77 -32.11
C ILE A 410 -14.92 5.12 -31.45
N GLY A 411 -14.10 6.15 -31.68
CA GLY A 411 -14.16 7.46 -31.02
C GLY A 411 -15.45 8.23 -31.22
N LYS A 412 -16.33 7.81 -32.13
CA LYS A 412 -17.67 8.41 -32.28
C LYS A 412 -18.66 7.91 -31.23
N VAL A 413 -18.44 6.72 -30.66
CA VAL A 413 -19.39 6.04 -29.75
C VAL A 413 -18.82 5.77 -28.36
N ALA A 414 -17.49 5.72 -28.23
CA ALA A 414 -16.80 5.50 -26.96
C ALA A 414 -15.47 6.26 -26.93
N GLU A 415 -14.84 6.27 -25.76
CA GLU A 415 -13.50 6.77 -25.50
C GLU A 415 -12.63 5.64 -24.97
N VAL A 416 -11.42 5.53 -25.52
CA VAL A 416 -10.39 4.59 -25.07
C VAL A 416 -9.32 5.34 -24.30
N ALA A 417 -9.01 4.86 -23.10
CA ALA A 417 -8.02 5.46 -22.22
C ALA A 417 -7.30 4.41 -21.37
N THR A 418 -6.25 4.81 -20.66
CA THR A 418 -5.68 4.00 -19.58
C THR A 418 -6.43 4.27 -18.27
N CYS A 419 -6.48 3.28 -17.39
CA CYS A 419 -6.93 3.49 -16.01
C CYS A 419 -6.07 2.70 -15.02
N ASN A 420 -6.08 3.12 -13.76
CA ASN A 420 -5.44 2.38 -12.68
C ASN A 420 -6.52 1.64 -11.86
N PRO A 421 -6.78 0.34 -12.12
CA PRO A 421 -7.85 -0.38 -11.45
C PRO A 421 -7.61 -0.55 -9.95
N GLY A 422 -6.35 -0.49 -9.50
CA GLY A 422 -6.05 -0.56 -8.07
C GLY A 422 -6.47 0.69 -7.30
N SER A 423 -6.71 1.82 -7.99
CA SER A 423 -7.20 3.04 -7.34
C SER A 423 -8.60 2.90 -6.75
N ASP A 424 -9.39 1.91 -7.18
CA ASP A 424 -10.70 1.58 -6.62
C ASP A 424 -10.63 1.02 -5.19
N TYR A 425 -9.47 0.49 -4.79
CA TYR A 425 -9.26 -0.06 -3.46
C TYR A 425 -9.25 1.04 -2.39
N TYR A 426 -9.96 0.81 -1.29
CA TYR A 426 -9.91 1.64 -0.09
C TYR A 426 -9.74 0.73 1.14
N PRO A 427 -8.91 1.09 2.13
CA PRO A 427 -8.77 0.29 3.35
C PRO A 427 -10.09 0.16 4.12
N GLU A 428 -10.22 -0.91 4.90
CA GLU A 428 -11.40 -1.11 5.73
C GLU A 428 -11.27 -0.29 7.04
N PHE A 429 -11.91 0.87 7.10
CA PHE A 429 -11.90 1.74 8.28
C PHE A 429 -13.16 1.62 9.14
N ALA A 430 -13.11 2.15 10.37
CA ALA A 430 -14.31 2.41 11.15
C ALA A 430 -15.27 3.33 10.37
N GLY A 431 -16.58 3.08 10.41
CA GLY A 431 -17.56 3.93 9.73
C GLY A 431 -17.59 3.81 8.19
N LEU A 432 -16.74 2.98 7.59
CA LEU A 432 -16.90 2.57 6.19
C LEU A 432 -18.03 1.55 6.10
N THR A 433 -19.07 1.87 5.34
CA THR A 433 -20.20 0.96 5.12
C THR A 433 -20.72 1.07 3.69
N THR A 434 -21.67 0.23 3.31
CA THR A 434 -22.34 0.27 2.01
C THR A 434 -23.82 0.59 2.21
N LYS A 435 -24.33 1.55 1.45
CA LYS A 435 -25.76 1.90 1.42
C LYS A 435 -26.23 2.09 -0.02
N ILE A 436 -27.53 2.00 -0.25
CA ILE A 436 -28.14 2.15 -1.56
C ILE A 436 -28.38 3.64 -1.85
N ASN A 437 -27.98 4.11 -3.03
CA ASN A 437 -28.38 5.43 -3.50
C ASN A 437 -29.90 5.45 -3.74
N ARG A 438 -30.65 6.16 -2.91
CA ARG A 438 -32.12 6.35 -2.99
C ARG A 438 -32.50 7.71 -3.55
N ASP A 439 -31.51 8.50 -3.98
CA ASP A 439 -31.77 9.70 -4.76
C ASP A 439 -32.41 9.33 -6.11
N ASP A 440 -33.12 10.26 -6.72
CA ASP A 440 -33.74 10.07 -8.04
C ASP A 440 -32.73 10.10 -9.19
N SER A 441 -31.50 10.46 -8.85
CA SER A 441 -30.39 10.73 -9.76
C SER A 441 -29.10 10.11 -9.25
N GLU A 442 -28.07 10.18 -10.09
CA GLU A 442 -26.75 9.71 -9.74
C GLU A 442 -26.13 10.49 -8.57
N VAL A 443 -25.21 9.80 -7.91
CA VAL A 443 -24.27 10.36 -6.95
C VAL A 443 -22.86 10.19 -7.50
N LEU A 444 -22.01 11.15 -7.19
CA LEU A 444 -20.58 11.11 -7.52
C LEU A 444 -19.77 10.85 -6.26
N ALA A 445 -18.63 10.18 -6.42
CA ALA A 445 -17.64 10.05 -5.37
C ALA A 445 -17.25 11.43 -4.85
N GLY A 446 -17.14 11.53 -3.53
CA GLY A 446 -16.87 12.76 -2.79
C GLY A 446 -18.09 13.55 -2.37
N MET A 447 -19.30 13.23 -2.85
CA MET A 447 -20.51 13.98 -2.47
C MET A 447 -20.91 13.72 -1.01
N GLY A 448 -21.38 14.76 -0.34
CA GLY A 448 -22.05 14.68 0.96
C GLY A 448 -23.47 14.13 0.83
N VAL A 449 -23.85 13.23 1.74
CA VAL A 449 -25.16 12.56 1.71
C VAL A 449 -25.81 12.53 3.08
N VAL A 450 -27.13 12.37 3.08
CA VAL A 450 -27.94 12.12 4.28
C VAL A 450 -28.68 10.79 4.16
N PHE A 451 -28.88 10.12 5.27
CA PHE A 451 -29.49 8.79 5.30
C PHE A 451 -31.01 8.85 5.13
N MET A 452 -31.50 7.87 4.37
CA MET A 452 -32.92 7.61 4.17
C MET A 452 -33.24 6.24 4.77
N GLY A 453 -33.42 6.22 6.09
CA GLY A 453 -33.58 4.98 6.86
C GLY A 453 -32.30 4.15 6.95
N PRO A 454 -32.40 2.85 7.29
CA PRO A 454 -31.22 2.03 7.61
C PRO A 454 -30.35 1.69 6.39
N ASN A 455 -30.94 1.59 5.19
CA ASN A 455 -30.28 1.00 4.02
C ASN A 455 -30.07 1.96 2.85
N GLY A 456 -30.48 3.22 2.97
CA GLY A 456 -30.48 4.19 1.88
C GLY A 456 -29.84 5.51 2.24
N PHE A 457 -29.44 6.26 1.23
CA PHE A 457 -29.07 7.67 1.34
C PHE A 457 -29.57 8.47 0.14
N ARG A 458 -29.55 9.79 0.24
CA ARG A 458 -29.67 10.72 -0.90
C ARG A 458 -28.61 11.82 -0.80
N LYS A 459 -28.40 12.59 -1.86
CA LYS A 459 -27.56 13.79 -1.81
C LYS A 459 -28.06 14.73 -0.72
N ALA A 460 -27.11 15.25 0.06
CA ALA A 460 -27.40 16.27 1.05
C ALA A 460 -27.79 17.57 0.34
N ARG A 461 -28.72 18.33 0.94
CA ARG A 461 -29.15 19.65 0.49
C ARG A 461 -28.73 20.66 1.54
N ALA A 462 -28.50 21.91 1.15
CA ALA A 462 -28.18 22.97 2.12
C ALA A 462 -29.25 23.08 3.23
N SER A 463 -30.52 22.84 2.91
CA SER A 463 -31.64 22.82 3.86
C SER A 463 -31.56 21.70 4.89
N ASP A 464 -30.78 20.64 4.67
CA ASP A 464 -30.63 19.56 5.64
C ASP A 464 -29.80 20.01 6.85
N GLY A 465 -28.94 21.03 6.67
CA GLY A 465 -28.08 21.53 7.75
C GLY A 465 -27.06 20.51 8.27
N LYS A 466 -26.84 19.40 7.56
CA LYS A 466 -25.86 18.37 7.93
C LYS A 466 -25.54 17.44 6.77
N ILE A 467 -24.55 16.59 7.00
CA ILE A 467 -24.33 15.34 6.26
C ILE A 467 -24.27 14.19 7.26
N ASP A 468 -24.68 12.99 6.84
CA ASP A 468 -24.48 11.76 7.62
C ASP A 468 -23.26 10.97 7.10
N ALA A 469 -22.84 11.20 5.85
CA ALA A 469 -21.66 10.56 5.25
C ALA A 469 -21.12 11.30 4.01
N VAL A 470 -19.94 10.87 3.56
CA VAL A 470 -19.40 11.15 2.21
C VAL A 470 -19.34 9.87 1.40
N VAL A 471 -19.78 9.92 0.14
CA VAL A 471 -19.79 8.76 -0.76
C VAL A 471 -18.41 8.56 -1.39
N LEU A 472 -17.94 7.31 -1.51
CA LEU A 472 -16.65 6.98 -2.12
C LEU A 472 -16.74 6.48 -3.57
N ASP A 473 -17.94 6.21 -4.05
CA ASP A 473 -18.21 5.64 -5.37
C ASP A 473 -19.13 6.53 -6.19
N ASN A 474 -18.97 6.52 -7.51
CA ASN A 474 -20.05 6.97 -8.38
C ASN A 474 -21.18 5.93 -8.33
N GLY A 475 -22.44 6.35 -8.35
CA GLY A 475 -23.59 5.48 -8.12
C GLY A 475 -24.83 5.94 -8.86
N ARG A 476 -25.49 5.06 -9.61
CA ARG A 476 -26.84 5.32 -10.15
C ARG A 476 -27.87 5.24 -9.02
N ALA A 477 -29.07 5.75 -9.25
CA ALA A 477 -30.20 5.43 -8.38
C ALA A 477 -30.36 3.90 -8.26
N GLY A 478 -30.44 3.39 -7.04
CA GLY A 478 -30.51 1.97 -6.73
C GLY A 478 -29.16 1.25 -6.59
N ASP A 479 -28.04 1.85 -7.00
CA ASP A 479 -26.73 1.21 -6.86
C ASP A 479 -26.28 1.22 -5.39
N PRO A 480 -25.65 0.14 -4.89
CA PRO A 480 -24.91 0.15 -3.65
C PRO A 480 -23.62 0.99 -3.81
N CYS A 481 -23.38 1.89 -2.87
CA CYS A 481 -22.17 2.73 -2.83
C CYS A 481 -21.51 2.63 -1.45
N ARG A 482 -20.17 2.59 -1.43
CA ARG A 482 -19.38 2.75 -0.21
C ARG A 482 -19.48 4.19 0.28
N ILE A 483 -19.58 4.35 1.59
CA ILE A 483 -19.69 5.64 2.26
C ILE A 483 -18.81 5.65 3.52
N ILE A 484 -18.32 6.82 3.89
CA ILE A 484 -17.62 7.06 5.16
C ILE A 484 -18.42 8.03 6.03
N THR A 485 -18.66 7.67 7.28
CA THR A 485 -19.46 8.47 8.22
C THR A 485 -18.64 9.37 9.12
N SER A 486 -17.31 9.24 9.09
CA SER A 486 -16.40 9.99 9.94
C SER A 486 -14.99 9.98 9.35
N GLY A 487 -14.06 10.68 10.02
CA GLY A 487 -12.64 10.65 9.67
C GLY A 487 -12.22 11.73 8.70
N GLU A 488 -11.12 11.48 8.01
CA GLU A 488 -10.41 12.41 7.16
C GLU A 488 -10.35 11.90 5.71
N LEU A 489 -10.48 12.83 4.76
CA LEU A 489 -10.38 12.61 3.32
C LEU A 489 -9.60 13.76 2.65
N TRP A 490 -9.28 13.63 1.38
CA TRP A 490 -8.58 14.70 0.65
C TRP A 490 -9.54 15.83 0.22
N ALA A 491 -9.01 17.03 0.03
CA ALA A 491 -9.65 18.06 -0.78
C ALA A 491 -9.57 17.70 -2.28
N GLU A 492 -10.56 18.13 -3.08
CA GLU A 492 -10.65 17.75 -4.51
C GLU A 492 -9.43 18.20 -5.32
N ALA A 493 -8.84 19.35 -4.95
CA ALA A 493 -7.69 19.93 -5.64
C ALA A 493 -6.43 19.04 -5.66
N THR A 494 -6.40 17.99 -4.83
CA THR A 494 -5.32 17.00 -4.84
C THR A 494 -5.39 16.02 -6.01
N GLY A 495 -6.55 15.92 -6.68
CA GLY A 495 -6.82 14.93 -7.72
C GLY A 495 -6.91 13.50 -7.21
N GLN A 496 -6.95 13.30 -5.88
CA GLN A 496 -7.08 11.97 -5.28
C GLN A 496 -8.51 11.45 -5.41
N ARG A 497 -8.64 10.15 -5.60
CA ARG A 497 -9.96 9.50 -5.77
C ARG A 497 -10.87 9.70 -4.55
N PHE A 498 -10.30 9.52 -3.35
CA PHE A 498 -11.03 9.62 -2.09
C PHE A 498 -10.93 11.04 -1.54
N ALA A 499 -11.59 11.95 -2.24
CA ALA A 499 -11.63 13.38 -1.97
C ALA A 499 -13.06 13.89 -1.88
N ALA A 500 -13.26 15.05 -1.25
CA ALA A 500 -14.56 15.71 -1.21
C ALA A 500 -14.92 16.23 -2.60
N LYS A 501 -16.21 16.23 -2.95
CA LYS A 501 -16.69 16.80 -4.20
C LYS A 501 -17.05 18.26 -3.98
N GLU A 502 -16.25 19.17 -4.51
CA GLU A 502 -16.33 20.60 -4.27
C GLU A 502 -16.84 21.33 -5.52
N LEU A 503 -17.61 22.40 -5.35
CA LEU A 503 -18.07 23.22 -6.48
C LEU A 503 -16.88 23.95 -7.16
N HIS A 504 -15.92 24.35 -6.33
CA HIS A 504 -14.69 25.03 -6.73
C HIS A 504 -13.50 24.36 -6.06
N ALA A 505 -12.96 23.33 -6.73
CA ALA A 505 -11.77 22.63 -6.28
C ALA A 505 -10.61 23.62 -6.10
N ALA A 506 -10.17 23.78 -4.86
CA ALA A 506 -9.07 24.67 -4.50
C ALA A 506 -8.25 24.03 -3.37
N LYS A 507 -6.98 24.47 -3.23
CA LYS A 507 -6.19 24.07 -2.08
C LYS A 507 -6.83 24.57 -0.79
N ARG A 508 -6.81 23.74 0.25
CA ARG A 508 -7.42 24.03 1.54
C ARG A 508 -6.38 24.28 2.61
N SER A 509 -6.48 25.41 3.29
CA SER A 509 -5.64 25.77 4.44
C SER A 509 -6.28 25.28 5.74
N PRO A 510 -5.50 24.92 6.78
CA PRO A 510 -6.05 24.50 8.06
C PRO A 510 -7.06 25.53 8.63
N GLY A 511 -8.20 25.04 9.10
CA GLY A 511 -9.29 25.84 9.67
C GLY A 511 -10.36 26.30 8.67
N GLU A 512 -10.14 26.14 7.35
CA GLU A 512 -11.19 26.41 6.37
C GLU A 512 -12.35 25.41 6.49
N LYS A 513 -13.58 25.92 6.35
CA LYS A 513 -14.80 25.14 6.55
C LYS A 513 -15.67 25.13 5.31
N LEU A 514 -16.26 23.96 5.03
CA LEU A 514 -17.15 23.75 3.89
C LEU A 514 -18.51 23.23 4.36
N GLY A 515 -19.58 23.74 3.78
CA GLY A 515 -20.94 23.23 3.93
C GLY A 515 -21.48 22.73 2.59
N ILE A 516 -22.74 22.30 2.54
CA ILE A 516 -23.38 21.86 1.30
C ILE A 516 -23.82 23.05 0.45
N ALA A 517 -23.33 23.12 -0.79
CA ALA A 517 -23.63 24.18 -1.75
C ALA A 517 -25.14 24.37 -1.95
N SER A 518 -25.60 25.63 -1.90
CA SER A 518 -27.04 25.98 -1.89
C SER A 518 -27.82 25.52 -3.12
N LYS A 519 -27.15 25.43 -4.27
CA LYS A 519 -27.76 25.09 -5.57
C LYS A 519 -27.31 23.74 -6.14
N HIS A 520 -26.38 23.07 -5.49
CA HIS A 520 -25.76 21.85 -5.99
C HIS A 520 -25.77 20.78 -4.90
N PRO A 521 -26.87 20.01 -4.77
CA PRO A 521 -26.98 18.95 -3.76
C PRO A 521 -25.78 18.02 -3.77
N GLY A 522 -25.24 17.74 -2.59
CA GLY A 522 -24.08 16.89 -2.35
C GLY A 522 -22.72 17.54 -2.59
N TYR A 523 -22.64 18.69 -3.27
CA TYR A 523 -21.37 19.41 -3.46
C TYR A 523 -21.03 20.25 -2.23
N PHE A 524 -19.73 20.35 -1.95
CA PHE A 524 -19.19 21.18 -0.88
C PHE A 524 -18.76 22.57 -1.40
N GLU A 525 -19.01 23.60 -0.59
CA GLU A 525 -18.67 24.99 -0.87
C GLU A 525 -18.15 25.70 0.39
N LEU A 526 -17.15 26.56 0.23
CA LEU A 526 -16.59 27.37 1.32
C LEU A 526 -17.62 28.28 1.96
N ASN A 527 -17.42 28.61 3.23
CA ASN A 527 -18.19 29.62 3.97
C ASN A 527 -19.71 29.38 3.98
N THR A 528 -20.12 28.14 3.74
CA THR A 528 -21.52 27.73 3.79
C THR A 528 -21.88 27.28 5.20
N ASN A 529 -23.02 27.74 5.71
CA ASN A 529 -23.52 27.39 7.03
C ASN A 529 -24.71 26.44 6.95
N PRO A 530 -24.76 25.40 7.80
CA PRO A 530 -23.71 24.99 8.75
C PRO A 530 -22.53 24.27 8.06
N PRO A 531 -21.31 24.36 8.62
CA PRO A 531 -20.17 23.63 8.09
C PRO A 531 -20.31 22.12 8.36
N CYS A 532 -19.97 21.32 7.35
CA CYS A 532 -20.00 19.86 7.37
C CYS A 532 -18.59 19.26 7.33
N LEU A 533 -17.62 19.99 6.75
CA LEU A 533 -16.21 19.60 6.68
C LEU A 533 -15.33 20.74 7.21
N GLU A 534 -14.18 20.39 7.79
CA GLU A 534 -13.13 21.33 8.22
C GLU A 534 -11.74 20.84 7.79
N ALA A 535 -10.90 21.72 7.27
CA ALA A 535 -9.53 21.39 6.94
C ALA A 535 -8.68 21.26 8.22
N THR A 536 -8.22 20.05 8.56
CA THR A 536 -7.38 19.81 9.75
C THR A 536 -5.88 19.93 9.46
N ALA A 537 -5.51 19.80 8.18
CA ALA A 537 -4.18 20.06 7.65
C ALA A 537 -4.30 20.57 6.21
N GLU A 538 -3.19 20.93 5.58
CA GLU A 538 -3.21 21.36 4.17
C GLU A 538 -3.83 20.26 3.29
N ASN A 539 -4.94 20.59 2.63
CA ASN A 539 -5.73 19.70 1.76
C ASN A 539 -6.30 18.43 2.42
N VAL A 540 -6.36 18.35 3.75
CA VAL A 540 -6.99 17.24 4.48
C VAL A 540 -8.26 17.75 5.14
N LEU A 541 -9.40 17.18 4.76
CA LEU A 541 -10.72 17.54 5.25
C LEU A 541 -11.22 16.50 6.25
N HIS A 542 -11.67 16.96 7.41
CA HIS A 542 -12.31 16.16 8.45
C HIS A 542 -13.83 16.33 8.39
N ILE A 543 -14.56 15.22 8.49
CA ILE A 543 -16.03 15.23 8.60
C ILE A 543 -16.42 15.71 10.00
N ILE A 544 -17.10 16.85 10.09
CA ILE A 544 -17.56 17.42 11.37
C ILE A 544 -18.77 16.61 11.84
N PRO A 545 -18.70 15.93 13.01
CA PRO A 545 -19.87 15.26 13.57
C PRO A 545 -20.98 16.27 13.85
N GLN A 546 -22.18 16.01 13.33
CA GLN A 546 -23.36 16.83 13.59
C GLN A 546 -24.27 16.11 14.60
N PRO A 547 -24.91 16.86 15.52
CA PRO A 547 -25.79 16.30 16.55
C PRO A 547 -27.07 15.64 16.02
#